data_AF-A0A7C2T8G8-F1
#
_entry.id   AF-A0A7C2T8G8-F1
#
_cell.length_a   1.000
_cell.length_b   1.000
_cell.length_c   1.000
_cell.angle_alpha   90.00
_cell.angle_beta   90.00
_cell.angle_gamma   90.00
#
_symmetry.space_group_name_H-M   'P 1'
#
loop_
_entity.id
_entity.type
_entity.pdbx_description
1 polymer ?
#
loop_
_entity_poly.entity_id
_entity_poly.type
_entity_poly.pdbx_seq_one_letter_code
_entity_poly.pdbx_strand_id
1 'polypeptide(L)'
;MNIEGCIFPDELLYNLDNNTWLRKDNGNFTIGINSFLAWFSGKFFNVRFFGNEIFEFNSIICSLEAVRRFDVIRAPFKCKLLEINRDLLTKPILLNKDPYGKGWIAKLKPLESLIRASYRDINELKEEISKKLTDYKIKCFSEYPDYEFFEIGVECSLVLAKLNELFSTSEIGTVVHIVSDDPTAPIEMMRWQEQTGQKFVEYKKEGNLFHLIAKKIR
;
A
#
# COMPACT_ATOMS: atom_id res chain seq x y z
N MET A 1 -6.10 11.82 -6.88
CA MET A 1 -6.93 10.90 -7.68
C MET A 1 -7.22 9.56 -6.99
N ASN A 2 -8.41 8.98 -7.21
CA ASN A 2 -8.72 7.57 -6.94
C ASN A 2 -8.90 6.84 -8.29
N ILE A 3 -8.18 5.74 -8.51
CA ILE A 3 -8.25 4.91 -9.72
C ILE A 3 -8.48 3.46 -9.28
N GLU A 4 -9.67 2.91 -9.58
CA GLU A 4 -10.06 1.54 -9.21
C GLU A 4 -9.91 1.22 -7.70
N GLY A 5 -10.10 2.23 -6.83
CA GLY A 5 -9.93 2.13 -5.38
C GLY A 5 -8.52 2.41 -4.88
N CYS A 6 -7.53 2.53 -5.76
CA CYS A 6 -6.17 2.88 -5.40
C CYS A 6 -5.98 4.39 -5.39
N ILE A 7 -5.28 4.91 -4.39
CA ILE A 7 -5.08 6.35 -4.21
C ILE A 7 -3.77 6.78 -4.91
N PHE A 8 -3.84 7.87 -5.66
CA PHE A 8 -2.69 8.52 -6.28
C PHE A 8 -2.86 10.04 -6.11
N PRO A 9 -2.23 10.68 -5.11
CA PRO A 9 -2.30 12.12 -4.92
C PRO A 9 -1.92 12.93 -6.17
N ASP A 10 -2.64 14.02 -6.42
CA ASP A 10 -2.55 14.78 -7.68
C ASP A 10 -1.31 15.67 -7.74
N GLU A 11 -0.76 16.05 -6.59
CA GLU A 11 0.40 16.92 -6.46
C GLU A 11 1.76 16.21 -6.60
N LEU A 12 1.74 14.92 -6.93
CA LEU A 12 2.93 14.08 -7.06
C LEU A 12 3.20 13.72 -8.52
N LEU A 13 4.47 13.51 -8.81
CA LEU A 13 4.89 12.95 -10.09
C LEU A 13 5.14 11.45 -9.94
N TYR A 14 4.83 10.66 -10.96
CA TYR A 14 4.89 9.19 -10.88
C TYR A 14 5.71 8.58 -11.99
N ASN A 15 6.40 7.48 -11.66
CA ASN A 15 7.04 6.59 -12.60
C ASN A 15 6.43 5.20 -12.46
N LEU A 16 5.74 4.74 -13.52
CA LEU A 16 5.04 3.46 -13.49
C LEU A 16 5.95 2.25 -13.68
N ASP A 17 7.14 2.41 -14.27
CA ASP A 17 8.08 1.30 -14.45
C ASP A 17 8.73 0.92 -13.12
N ASN A 18 9.18 1.94 -12.38
CA ASN A 18 9.78 1.81 -11.06
C ASN A 18 8.73 1.79 -9.93
N ASN A 19 7.45 2.02 -10.24
CA ASN A 19 6.34 2.12 -9.29
C ASN A 19 6.59 3.08 -8.11
N THR A 20 7.13 4.25 -8.43
CA THR A 20 7.55 5.26 -7.44
C THR A 20 6.85 6.59 -7.69
N TRP A 21 6.79 7.41 -6.65
CA TRP A 21 6.35 8.79 -6.72
C TRP A 21 7.45 9.75 -6.27
N LEU A 22 7.39 10.98 -6.74
CA LEU A 22 8.23 12.10 -6.30
C LEU A 22 7.38 13.28 -5.84
N ARG A 23 7.72 13.81 -4.68
CA ARG A 23 7.23 15.10 -4.16
C ARG A 23 8.35 16.12 -4.23
N LYS A 24 8.10 17.25 -4.89
CA LYS A 24 9.06 18.36 -4.94
C LYS A 24 8.92 19.25 -3.71
N ASP A 25 10.02 19.58 -3.08
CA ASP A 25 10.09 20.49 -1.93
C ASP A 25 11.34 21.37 -2.03
N ASN A 26 11.16 22.67 -2.30
CA ASN A 26 12.23 23.66 -2.32
C ASN A 26 13.50 23.25 -3.12
N GLY A 27 13.32 22.58 -4.26
CA GLY A 27 14.41 22.11 -5.12
C GLY A 27 14.96 20.72 -4.77
N ASN A 28 14.57 20.15 -3.63
CA ASN A 28 14.80 18.75 -3.28
C ASN A 28 13.57 17.89 -3.65
N PHE A 29 13.75 16.58 -3.56
CA PHE A 29 12.69 15.61 -3.84
C PHE A 29 12.58 14.58 -2.72
N THR A 30 11.35 14.23 -2.36
CA THR A 30 11.05 13.04 -1.56
C THR A 30 10.57 11.93 -2.48
N ILE A 31 11.12 10.73 -2.33
CA ILE A 31 10.71 9.53 -3.08
C ILE A 31 10.00 8.53 -2.17
N GLY A 32 8.98 7.86 -2.70
CA GLY A 32 8.31 6.72 -2.07
C GLY A 32 7.73 5.75 -3.11
N ILE A 33 7.07 4.70 -2.63
CA ILE A 33 6.38 3.73 -3.51
C ILE A 33 4.94 4.16 -3.77
N ASN A 34 4.43 3.90 -4.96
CA ASN A 34 3.03 4.21 -5.28
C ASN A 34 2.06 3.13 -4.75
N SER A 35 0.77 3.43 -4.77
CA SER A 35 -0.26 2.49 -4.31
C SER A 35 -0.29 1.18 -5.07
N PHE A 36 0.06 1.18 -6.36
CA PHE A 36 0.16 -0.07 -7.11
C PHE A 36 1.17 -1.02 -6.43
N LEU A 37 2.40 -0.56 -6.15
CA LEU A 37 3.41 -1.42 -5.54
C LEU A 37 3.02 -1.84 -4.12
N ALA A 38 2.47 -0.90 -3.34
CA ALA A 38 2.00 -1.15 -1.98
C ALA A 38 1.02 -2.32 -1.88
N TRP A 39 0.10 -2.44 -2.85
CA TRP A 39 -0.86 -3.53 -2.89
C TRP A 39 -0.32 -4.78 -3.59
N PHE A 40 0.46 -4.59 -4.66
CA PHE A 40 0.96 -5.69 -5.48
C PHE A 40 2.00 -6.56 -4.77
N SER A 41 2.85 -5.97 -3.94
CA SER A 41 3.93 -6.71 -3.26
C SER A 41 3.46 -7.46 -2.01
N GLY A 42 2.26 -7.17 -1.52
CA GLY A 42 1.79 -7.67 -0.23
C GLY A 42 2.49 -6.97 0.95
N LYS A 43 2.29 -7.49 2.16
CA LYS A 43 2.79 -6.87 3.39
C LYS A 43 4.31 -6.79 3.39
N PHE A 44 4.87 -5.58 3.44
CA PHE A 44 6.29 -5.37 3.61
C PHE A 44 6.70 -5.73 5.04
N PHE A 45 7.79 -6.48 5.18
CA PHE A 45 8.30 -6.93 6.48
C PHE A 45 9.78 -6.60 6.70
N ASN A 46 10.50 -6.13 5.67
CA ASN A 46 11.89 -5.68 5.82
C ASN A 46 12.27 -4.63 4.75
N VAL A 47 13.10 -3.67 5.14
CA VAL A 47 13.64 -2.61 4.28
C VAL A 47 15.13 -2.44 4.59
N ARG A 48 15.96 -2.46 3.54
CA ARG A 48 17.41 -2.26 3.68
C ARG A 48 17.87 -1.11 2.80
N PHE A 49 18.40 -0.06 3.42
CA PHE A 49 19.01 1.08 2.73
C PHE A 49 20.47 0.82 2.39
N PHE A 50 20.92 1.29 1.23
CA PHE A 50 22.31 1.28 0.83
C PHE A 50 22.97 2.62 1.21
N GLY A 51 24.11 2.56 1.90
CA GLY A 51 24.73 3.70 2.60
C GLY A 51 25.50 4.69 1.73
N ASN A 52 25.07 4.95 0.51
CA ASN A 52 25.77 5.86 -0.39
C ASN A 52 25.34 7.31 -0.13
N GLU A 53 26.30 8.24 -0.03
CA GLU A 53 26.00 9.67 0.05
C GLU A 53 25.51 10.21 -1.30
N ILE A 54 26.06 9.68 -2.40
CA ILE A 54 25.71 10.05 -3.77
C ILE A 54 25.24 8.79 -4.51
N PHE A 55 24.11 8.91 -5.18
CA PHE A 55 23.56 7.89 -6.05
C PHE A 55 23.67 8.36 -7.51
N GLU A 56 24.21 7.50 -8.38
CA GLU A 56 24.11 7.66 -9.82
C GLU A 56 22.69 7.30 -10.29
N PHE A 57 22.29 7.77 -11.48
CA PHE A 57 21.01 7.40 -12.07
C PHE A 57 20.83 5.87 -12.09
N ASN A 58 19.64 5.41 -11.68
CA ASN A 58 19.23 4.00 -11.67
C ASN A 58 19.98 3.09 -10.67
N SER A 59 20.89 3.64 -9.86
CA SER A 59 21.52 2.91 -8.75
C SER A 59 20.50 2.62 -7.64
N ILE A 60 20.73 1.58 -6.83
CA ILE A 60 19.76 1.12 -5.83
C ILE A 60 19.89 1.94 -4.55
N ILE A 61 18.80 2.58 -4.11
CA ILE A 61 18.68 3.30 -2.84
C ILE A 61 18.37 2.33 -1.70
N CYS A 62 17.39 1.43 -1.91
CA CYS A 62 17.02 0.42 -0.93
C CYS A 62 16.42 -0.82 -1.60
N SER A 63 16.43 -1.93 -0.86
CA SER A 63 15.64 -3.12 -1.17
C SER A 63 14.46 -3.23 -0.22
N LEU A 64 13.35 -3.75 -0.75
CA LEU A 64 12.09 -3.93 -0.07
C LEU A 64 11.70 -5.41 -0.13
N GLU A 65 11.46 -6.00 1.04
CA GLU A 65 11.03 -7.39 1.17
C GLU A 65 9.57 -7.42 1.65
N ALA A 66 8.73 -8.07 0.85
CA ALA A 66 7.32 -8.28 1.14
C ALA A 66 6.92 -9.75 0.98
N VAL A 67 5.78 -10.10 1.54
CA VAL A 67 5.28 -11.49 1.55
C VAL A 67 5.19 -12.09 0.14
N ARG A 68 4.88 -11.30 -0.89
CA ARG A 68 4.70 -11.81 -2.26
C ARG A 68 5.88 -11.52 -3.18
N ARG A 69 6.74 -10.56 -2.86
CA ARG A 69 7.80 -10.09 -3.77
C ARG A 69 8.98 -9.43 -3.05
N PHE A 70 10.13 -9.48 -3.70
CA PHE A 70 11.28 -8.63 -3.47
C PHE A 70 11.34 -7.50 -4.51
N ASP A 71 11.43 -6.26 -4.06
CA ASP A 71 11.50 -5.06 -4.91
C ASP A 71 12.73 -4.22 -4.56
N VAL A 72 13.14 -3.34 -5.48
CA VAL A 72 14.23 -2.38 -5.25
C VAL A 72 13.79 -0.99 -5.67
N ILE A 73 14.22 0.01 -4.92
CA ILE A 73 13.95 1.42 -5.24
C ILE A 73 15.24 2.03 -5.75
N ARG A 74 15.13 2.64 -6.93
CA ARG A 74 16.27 3.15 -7.67
C ARG A 74 16.28 4.67 -7.68
N ALA A 75 17.48 5.24 -7.72
CA ALA A 75 17.67 6.66 -7.80
C ALA A 75 17.10 7.21 -9.12
N PRO A 76 16.15 8.16 -9.06
CA PRO A 76 15.47 8.68 -10.25
C PRO A 76 16.37 9.53 -11.15
N PHE A 77 17.47 10.03 -10.60
CA PHE A 77 18.47 10.88 -11.24
C PHE A 77 19.74 10.85 -10.38
N LYS A 78 20.83 11.42 -10.87
CA LYS A 78 22.04 11.60 -10.05
C LYS A 78 21.74 12.56 -8.89
N CYS A 79 21.90 12.08 -7.66
CA CYS A 79 21.48 12.83 -6.48
C CYS A 79 22.37 12.58 -5.26
N LYS A 80 22.33 13.54 -4.33
CA LYS A 80 22.85 13.38 -2.98
C LYS A 80 21.70 12.96 -2.06
N LEU A 81 21.93 11.93 -1.25
CA LEU A 81 21.03 11.52 -0.17
C LEU A 81 21.06 12.57 0.94
N LEU A 82 19.89 13.10 1.28
CA LEU A 82 19.72 14.04 2.39
C LEU A 82 19.26 13.31 3.65
N GLU A 83 18.31 12.40 3.49
CA GLU A 83 17.64 11.71 4.59
C GLU A 83 17.06 10.39 4.12
N ILE A 84 17.07 9.38 5.01
CA ILE A 84 16.29 8.15 4.84
C ILE A 84 15.22 8.09 5.91
N ASN A 85 14.10 7.47 5.59
CA ASN A 85 13.07 7.22 6.59
C ASN A 85 13.45 6.02 7.47
N ARG A 86 14.02 6.32 8.64
CA ARG A 86 14.46 5.30 9.60
C ARG A 86 13.30 4.52 10.22
N ASP A 87 12.08 5.06 10.20
CA ASP A 87 10.91 4.33 10.71
C ASP A 87 10.69 3.04 9.91
N LEU A 88 11.02 3.03 8.62
CA LEU A 88 10.90 1.85 7.76
C LEU A 88 11.79 0.68 8.18
N LEU A 89 12.84 0.90 8.98
CA LEU A 89 13.70 -0.17 9.49
C LEU A 89 12.98 -1.03 10.54
N THR A 90 12.03 -0.45 11.27
CA THR A 90 11.28 -1.12 12.34
C THR A 90 9.80 -1.29 12.01
N LYS A 91 9.27 -0.46 11.11
CA LYS A 91 7.86 -0.45 10.66
C LYS A 91 7.75 -0.45 9.13
N PRO A 92 8.25 -1.47 8.41
CA PRO A 92 8.08 -1.60 6.95
C PRO A 92 6.64 -1.49 6.47
N ILE A 93 5.67 -1.91 7.30
CA ILE A 93 4.23 -1.84 7.03
C ILE A 93 3.73 -0.42 6.67
N LEU A 94 4.47 0.64 7.03
CA LEU A 94 4.14 2.01 6.61
C LEU A 94 4.11 2.17 5.08
N LEU A 95 4.90 1.38 4.35
CA LEU A 95 4.86 1.32 2.89
C LEU A 95 3.50 0.83 2.35
N ASN A 96 2.79 0.00 3.12
CA ASN A 96 1.46 -0.46 2.77
C ASN A 96 0.36 0.49 3.29
N LYS A 97 0.43 0.87 4.56
CA LYS A 97 -0.64 1.62 5.25
C LYS A 97 -0.67 3.11 4.91
N ASP A 98 0.47 3.72 4.65
CA ASP A 98 0.57 5.16 4.39
C ASP A 98 1.69 5.49 3.37
N PRO A 99 1.61 4.97 2.13
CA PRO A 99 2.69 5.06 1.14
C PRO A 99 3.07 6.50 0.74
N TYR A 100 2.17 7.48 0.93
CA TYR A 100 2.37 8.88 0.52
C TYR A 100 2.60 9.85 1.68
N GLY A 101 2.30 9.43 2.91
CA GLY A 101 2.61 10.14 4.15
C GLY A 101 3.84 9.55 4.82
N LYS A 102 3.64 8.73 5.86
CA LYS A 102 4.71 8.14 6.69
C LYS A 102 5.57 7.10 5.98
N GLY A 103 5.14 6.59 4.82
CA GLY A 103 5.83 5.59 4.02
C GLY A 103 6.82 6.13 3.00
N TRP A 104 7.20 7.42 3.07
CA TRP A 104 8.28 7.96 2.25
C TRP A 104 9.60 7.21 2.49
N ILE A 105 10.47 7.11 1.48
CA ILE A 105 11.70 6.31 1.56
C ILE A 105 12.92 7.17 1.82
N ALA A 106 13.13 8.19 0.97
CA ALA A 106 14.32 9.03 1.05
C ALA A 106 14.04 10.46 0.57
N LYS A 107 14.84 11.41 1.07
CA LYS A 107 14.94 12.78 0.56
C LYS A 107 16.24 12.93 -0.22
N LEU A 108 16.15 13.50 -1.40
CA LEU A 108 17.19 13.54 -2.41
C LEU A 108 17.39 14.97 -2.90
N LYS A 109 18.66 15.40 -2.99
CA LYS A 109 19.05 16.64 -3.66
C LYS A 109 19.57 16.31 -5.06
N PRO A 110 18.96 16.83 -6.14
CA PRO A 110 19.50 16.68 -7.48
C PRO A 110 20.93 17.24 -7.58
N LEU A 111 21.82 16.53 -8.26
CA LEU A 111 23.18 17.00 -8.59
C LEU A 111 23.33 17.41 -10.05
N GLU A 112 22.28 17.22 -10.85
CA GLU A 112 22.22 17.61 -12.26
C GLU A 112 20.98 18.50 -12.49
N SER A 113 21.13 19.50 -13.36
CA SER A 113 20.07 20.46 -13.68
C SER A 113 18.95 19.85 -14.54
N LEU A 114 19.29 18.85 -15.35
CA LEU A 114 18.33 18.12 -16.17
C LEU A 114 17.92 16.83 -15.46
N ILE A 115 16.76 16.84 -14.81
CA ILE A 115 16.14 15.60 -14.34
C ILE A 115 15.66 14.86 -15.58
N ARG A 116 16.24 13.68 -15.86
CA ARG A 116 15.78 12.81 -16.96
C ARG A 116 14.34 12.40 -16.67
N ALA A 117 13.41 13.12 -17.27
CA ALA A 117 12.00 13.07 -16.92
C ALA A 117 11.36 11.78 -17.44
N SER A 118 11.33 10.77 -16.57
CA SER A 118 10.40 9.63 -16.69
C SER A 118 9.28 9.70 -15.64
N TYR A 119 9.16 10.83 -14.95
CA TYR A 119 8.11 11.09 -13.97
C TYR A 119 7.08 12.01 -14.59
N ARG A 120 5.81 11.58 -14.57
CA ARG A 120 4.68 12.28 -15.21
C ARG A 120 3.58 12.56 -14.20
N ASP A 121 2.77 13.57 -14.48
CA ASP A 121 1.58 13.90 -13.69
C ASP A 121 0.55 12.77 -13.76
N ILE A 122 -0.21 12.59 -12.68
CA ILE A 122 -1.19 11.50 -12.59
C ILE A 122 -2.27 11.55 -13.69
N ASN A 123 -2.62 12.76 -14.15
CA ASN A 123 -3.62 12.97 -15.20
C ASN A 123 -3.20 12.33 -16.53
N GLU A 124 -1.90 12.29 -16.82
CA GLU A 124 -1.35 11.65 -18.03
C GLU A 124 -1.30 10.12 -17.92
N LEU A 125 -1.33 9.61 -16.69
CA LEU A 125 -1.07 8.19 -16.38
C LEU A 125 -2.35 7.41 -16.05
N LYS A 126 -3.51 8.06 -15.99
CA LYS A 126 -4.75 7.46 -15.48
C LYS A 126 -5.13 6.16 -16.22
N GLU A 127 -5.09 6.17 -17.54
CA GLU A 127 -5.43 5.00 -18.36
C GLU A 127 -4.41 3.87 -18.21
N GLU A 128 -3.11 4.22 -18.21
CA GLU A 128 -2.02 3.24 -18.01
C GLU A 128 -2.13 2.57 -16.63
N ILE A 129 -2.44 3.35 -15.58
CA ILE A 129 -2.64 2.83 -14.22
C ILE A 129 -3.88 1.94 -14.17
N SER A 130 -5.01 2.38 -14.72
CA SER A 130 -6.26 1.58 -14.73
C SER A 130 -6.05 0.24 -15.44
N LYS A 131 -5.37 0.27 -16.60
CA LYS A 131 -4.97 -0.95 -17.31
C LYS A 131 -4.06 -1.83 -16.45
N LYS A 132 -3.02 -1.26 -15.86
CA LYS A 132 -2.09 -2.00 -15.00
C LYS A 132 -2.79 -2.63 -13.79
N LEU A 133 -3.69 -1.91 -13.13
CA LEU A 133 -4.46 -2.45 -12.00
C LEU A 133 -5.34 -3.63 -12.43
N THR A 134 -5.96 -3.52 -13.61
CA THR A 134 -6.78 -4.59 -14.20
C THR A 134 -5.93 -5.81 -14.58
N ASP A 135 -4.84 -5.61 -15.32
CA ASP A 135 -3.96 -6.68 -15.82
C ASP A 135 -3.37 -7.51 -14.67
N TYR A 136 -2.99 -6.85 -13.57
CA TYR A 136 -2.45 -7.50 -12.38
C TYR A 136 -3.50 -7.85 -11.33
N LYS A 137 -4.80 -7.63 -11.61
CA LYS A 137 -5.94 -7.90 -10.72
C LYS A 137 -5.76 -7.30 -9.32
N ILE A 138 -5.22 -6.09 -9.26
CA ILE A 138 -4.95 -5.38 -8.00
C ILE A 138 -6.26 -4.88 -7.42
N LYS A 139 -6.50 -5.21 -6.15
CA LYS A 139 -7.63 -4.68 -5.38
C LYS A 139 -7.10 -3.81 -4.27
N CYS A 140 -7.32 -2.51 -4.39
CA CYS A 140 -7.05 -1.58 -3.32
C CYS A 140 -8.28 -1.43 -2.44
N PHE A 141 -8.07 -1.37 -1.13
CA PHE A 141 -9.08 -1.01 -0.15
C PHE A 141 -8.71 0.33 0.49
N SER A 142 -9.69 0.97 1.11
CA SER A 142 -9.54 2.20 1.90
C SER A 142 -8.58 2.03 3.08
N GLU A 143 -8.44 0.81 3.60
CA GLU A 143 -7.48 0.46 4.64
C GLU A 143 -6.71 -0.81 4.26
N TYR A 144 -5.39 -0.80 4.48
CA TYR A 144 -4.56 -1.98 4.23
C TYR A 144 -4.69 -3.00 5.36
N PRO A 145 -4.97 -4.28 5.06
CA PRO A 145 -5.18 -5.30 6.09
C PRO A 145 -3.90 -5.71 6.81
N ASP A 146 -4.00 -5.93 8.12
CA ASP A 146 -2.96 -6.55 8.94
C ASP A 146 -2.97 -8.08 8.82
N TYR A 147 -4.17 -8.65 8.62
CA TYR A 147 -4.46 -10.07 8.49
C TYR A 147 -5.42 -10.33 7.32
N GLU A 148 -5.24 -11.47 6.65
CA GLU A 148 -6.13 -11.96 5.59
C GLU A 148 -6.76 -13.29 6.03
N PHE A 149 -8.08 -13.41 5.99
CA PHE A 149 -8.85 -14.63 6.24
C PHE A 149 -9.46 -15.12 4.93
N PHE A 150 -9.07 -16.31 4.45
CA PHE A 150 -9.61 -16.94 3.26
C PHE A 150 -10.59 -18.04 3.66
N GLU A 151 -11.89 -17.70 3.72
CA GLU A 151 -12.94 -18.52 4.34
C GLU A 151 -13.96 -18.94 3.26
N ILE A 152 -13.52 -19.80 2.35
CA ILE A 152 -14.32 -20.32 1.24
C ILE A 152 -14.97 -21.63 1.67
N GLY A 153 -16.29 -21.76 1.55
CA GLY A 153 -17.06 -22.90 2.01
C GLY A 153 -17.17 -22.98 3.54
N VAL A 154 -16.93 -21.86 4.23
CA VAL A 154 -16.99 -21.75 5.69
C VAL A 154 -18.21 -20.93 6.08
N GLU A 155 -18.97 -21.40 7.08
CA GLU A 155 -20.12 -20.65 7.61
C GLU A 155 -19.70 -19.31 8.22
N CYS A 156 -20.47 -18.27 7.92
CA CYS A 156 -20.19 -16.91 8.41
C CYS A 156 -20.04 -16.84 9.95
N SER A 157 -20.82 -17.63 10.70
CA SER A 157 -20.77 -17.71 12.16
C SER A 157 -19.37 -18.06 12.69
N LEU A 158 -18.67 -19.01 12.05
CA LEU A 158 -17.32 -19.44 12.43
C LEU A 158 -16.29 -18.36 12.11
N VAL A 159 -16.45 -17.69 10.97
CA VAL A 159 -15.58 -16.58 10.56
C VAL A 159 -15.69 -15.42 11.55
N LEU A 160 -16.91 -15.08 11.97
CA LEU A 160 -17.15 -14.02 12.97
C LEU A 160 -16.61 -14.40 14.35
N ALA A 161 -16.73 -15.66 14.77
CA ALA A 161 -16.14 -16.13 16.02
C ALA A 161 -14.60 -15.98 16.01
N LYS A 162 -13.94 -16.41 14.93
CA LYS A 162 -12.50 -16.25 14.73
C LYS A 162 -12.07 -14.78 14.68
N LEU A 163 -12.87 -13.93 14.01
CA LEU A 163 -12.63 -12.48 13.97
C LEU A 163 -12.69 -11.86 15.38
N ASN A 164 -13.68 -12.26 16.18
CA ASN A 164 -13.81 -11.79 17.56
C ASN A 164 -12.65 -12.24 18.46
N GLU A 165 -12.22 -13.49 18.31
CA GLU A 165 -11.05 -14.02 19.02
C GLU A 165 -9.80 -13.20 18.69
N LEU A 166 -9.52 -12.99 17.40
CA LEU A 166 -8.39 -12.16 16.96
C LEU A 166 -8.48 -10.74 17.54
N PHE A 167 -9.66 -10.13 17.47
CA PHE A 167 -9.86 -8.77 17.98
C PHE A 167 -9.72 -8.69 19.49
N SER A 168 -10.01 -9.75 20.26
CA SER A 168 -9.84 -9.73 21.71
C SER A 168 -8.38 -9.53 22.14
N THR A 169 -7.41 -10.00 21.35
CA THR A 169 -5.97 -9.93 21.64
C THR A 169 -5.21 -8.88 20.82
N SER A 170 -5.84 -8.32 19.77
CA SER A 170 -5.19 -7.37 18.85
C SER A 170 -5.22 -5.92 19.35
N GLU A 171 -4.40 -5.05 18.77
CA GLU A 171 -4.39 -3.62 19.09
C GLU A 171 -5.58 -2.89 18.43
N ILE A 172 -6.01 -1.76 19.03
CA ILE A 172 -6.98 -0.88 18.38
C ILE A 172 -6.39 -0.37 17.07
N GLY A 173 -7.17 -0.43 15.99
CA GLY A 173 -6.75 -0.09 14.64
C GLY A 173 -6.32 -1.28 13.81
N THR A 174 -6.27 -2.51 14.34
CA THR A 174 -6.05 -3.73 13.56
C THR A 174 -7.12 -3.88 12.48
N VAL A 175 -6.68 -4.11 11.24
CA VAL A 175 -7.54 -4.29 10.06
C VAL A 175 -7.48 -5.74 9.59
N VAL A 176 -8.62 -6.33 9.27
CA VAL A 176 -8.71 -7.71 8.76
C VAL A 176 -9.44 -7.69 7.43
N HIS A 177 -8.84 -8.30 6.43
CA HIS A 177 -9.49 -8.58 5.16
C HIS A 177 -10.02 -10.01 5.18
N ILE A 178 -11.32 -10.17 4.99
CA ILE A 178 -12.02 -11.44 4.98
C ILE A 178 -12.47 -11.71 3.55
N VAL A 179 -12.19 -12.90 3.03
CA VAL A 179 -12.69 -13.40 1.75
C VAL A 179 -13.70 -14.50 2.06
N SER A 180 -14.93 -14.34 1.59
CA SER A 180 -16.02 -15.31 1.79
C SER A 180 -16.80 -15.52 0.51
N ASP A 181 -17.28 -16.74 0.26
CA ASP A 181 -18.22 -17.07 -0.81
C ASP A 181 -19.69 -17.08 -0.35
N ASP A 182 -19.94 -16.77 0.93
CA ASP A 182 -21.28 -16.67 1.50
C ASP A 182 -21.99 -15.39 1.02
N PRO A 183 -23.14 -15.51 0.30
CA PRO A 183 -23.88 -14.35 -0.19
C PRO A 183 -24.45 -13.45 0.92
N THR A 184 -24.55 -13.96 2.15
CA THR A 184 -25.07 -13.23 3.31
C THR A 184 -23.98 -12.50 4.10
N ALA A 185 -22.69 -12.78 3.83
CA ALA A 185 -21.58 -12.22 4.60
C ALA A 185 -21.60 -10.69 4.74
N PRO A 186 -21.95 -9.88 3.72
CA PRO A 186 -22.06 -8.43 3.90
C PRO A 186 -23.12 -8.01 4.93
N ILE A 187 -24.27 -8.68 4.95
CA ILE A 187 -25.38 -8.38 5.88
C ILE A 187 -24.99 -8.82 7.30
N GLU A 188 -24.37 -10.00 7.43
CA GLU A 188 -23.89 -10.50 8.72
C GLU A 188 -22.78 -9.61 9.30
N MET A 189 -21.88 -9.08 8.47
CA MET A 189 -20.87 -8.10 8.91
C MET A 189 -21.48 -6.78 9.39
N MET A 190 -22.57 -6.31 8.77
CA MET A 190 -23.31 -5.14 9.27
C MET A 190 -23.91 -5.40 10.66
N ARG A 191 -24.56 -6.56 10.85
CA ARG A 191 -25.10 -6.97 12.16
C ARG A 191 -24.00 -7.16 13.20
N TRP A 192 -22.89 -7.78 12.81
CA TRP A 192 -21.72 -7.96 13.66
C TRP A 192 -21.16 -6.61 14.14
N GLN A 193 -21.09 -5.59 13.28
CA GLN A 193 -20.70 -4.25 13.68
C GLN A 193 -21.66 -3.67 14.74
N GLU A 194 -22.97 -3.81 14.57
CA GLU A 194 -23.96 -3.31 15.55
C GLU A 194 -23.83 -4.00 16.91
N GLN A 195 -23.63 -5.32 16.91
CA GLN A 195 -23.52 -6.12 18.14
C GLN A 195 -22.19 -5.90 18.86
N THR A 196 -21.10 -5.92 18.10
CA THR A 196 -19.74 -5.90 18.66
C THR A 196 -19.15 -4.51 18.74
N GLY A 197 -19.83 -3.48 18.19
CA GLY A 197 -19.37 -2.09 18.09
C GLY A 197 -17.99 -1.92 17.47
N GLN A 198 -17.49 -2.94 16.79
CA GLN A 198 -16.32 -2.88 15.91
C GLN A 198 -16.75 -2.32 14.57
N LYS A 199 -15.81 -2.02 13.67
CA LYS A 199 -16.12 -1.37 12.40
C LYS A 199 -16.08 -2.35 11.23
N PHE A 200 -17.17 -2.46 10.50
CA PHE A 200 -17.20 -2.97 9.14
C PHE A 200 -16.95 -1.80 8.17
N VAL A 201 -15.78 -1.78 7.54
CA VAL A 201 -15.25 -0.62 6.81
C VAL A 201 -15.84 -0.52 5.41
N GLU A 202 -15.74 -1.59 4.64
CA GLU A 202 -16.24 -1.68 3.27
C GLU A 202 -16.30 -3.14 2.81
N TYR A 203 -16.91 -3.37 1.64
CA TYR A 203 -16.77 -4.64 0.93
C TYR A 203 -16.77 -4.48 -0.58
N LYS A 204 -16.21 -5.47 -1.28
CA LYS A 204 -16.21 -5.58 -2.74
C LYS A 204 -16.59 -6.99 -3.16
N LYS A 205 -17.33 -7.12 -4.26
CA LYS A 205 -17.69 -8.42 -4.85
C LYS A 205 -16.82 -8.70 -6.07
N GLU A 206 -16.30 -9.92 -6.18
CA GLU A 206 -15.57 -10.44 -7.34
C GLU A 206 -16.09 -11.83 -7.69
N GLY A 207 -16.84 -11.95 -8.78
CA GLY A 207 -17.49 -13.22 -9.11
C GLY A 207 -18.41 -13.66 -7.97
N ASN A 208 -18.09 -14.81 -7.36
CA ASN A 208 -18.82 -15.35 -6.21
C ASN A 208 -18.18 -15.00 -4.85
N LEU A 209 -17.05 -14.29 -4.85
CA LEU A 209 -16.34 -13.93 -3.62
C LEU A 209 -16.70 -12.52 -3.16
N PHE A 210 -16.78 -12.36 -1.84
CA PHE A 210 -16.93 -11.11 -1.13
C PHE A 210 -15.64 -10.83 -0.35
N HIS A 211 -15.02 -9.69 -0.64
CA HIS A 211 -13.88 -9.16 0.08
C HIS A 211 -14.40 -8.12 1.08
N LEU A 212 -14.33 -8.40 2.37
CA LEU A 212 -14.88 -7.61 3.45
C LEU A 212 -13.72 -7.05 4.29
N ILE A 213 -13.76 -5.76 4.63
CA ILE A 213 -12.75 -5.13 5.49
C ILE A 213 -13.36 -4.83 6.84
N ALA A 214 -12.77 -5.40 7.89
CA ALA A 214 -13.14 -5.15 9.28
C ALA A 214 -12.01 -4.44 10.02
N LYS A 215 -12.34 -3.60 11.00
CA LYS A 215 -11.36 -2.88 11.79
C LYS A 215 -11.74 -2.87 13.27
N LYS A 216 -10.76 -3.16 14.12
CA LYS A 216 -10.87 -3.00 15.56
C LYS A 216 -10.87 -1.52 15.92
N ILE A 217 -11.94 -1.03 16.55
CA ILE A 217 -12.06 0.37 17.00
C ILE A 217 -12.28 0.51 18.51
N ARG A 218 -12.44 -0.61 19.21
CA ARG A 218 -12.56 -0.69 20.67
C ARG A 218 -11.93 -1.95 21.22
#